data_AF-A0A251S383-F1
#
_entry.id   AF-A0A251S383-F1
#
_cell.length_a   1.000
_cell.length_b   1.000
_cell.length_c   1.000
_cell.angle_alpha   90.00
_cell.angle_beta   90.00
_cell.angle_gamma   90.00
#
_symmetry.space_group_name_H-M   'P 1'
#
loop_
_entity.id
_entity.type
_entity.pdbx_description
1 polymer ?
#
loop_
_entity_poly.entity_id
_entity_poly.type
_entity_poly.pdbx_seq_one_letter_code
_entity_poly.pdbx_strand_id
1 'polypeptide(L)'
;MKLQRSAHCFIAIIGLLSTIAHSIRFEIESGHTRCIAEDIKSNSMTVGHYSIVNPNEGQPLPESHRITLRVTSAYGNSYHSSENVQSGQFAFQAVEAGD
;
A
#
# COMPACT_ATOMS: atom_id res chain seq x y z
N MET A 1 -34.18 -17.99 -21.19
CA MET A 1 -34.44 -17.09 -20.04
C MET A 1 -33.62 -17.39 -18.78
N LYS A 2 -33.45 -18.65 -18.34
CA LYS A 2 -32.67 -18.98 -17.12
C LYS A 2 -31.15 -18.70 -17.26
N LEU A 3 -30.58 -19.03 -18.42
CA LEU A 3 -29.15 -18.84 -18.70
C LEU A 3 -28.74 -17.36 -18.78
N GLN A 4 -29.60 -16.52 -19.37
CA GLN A 4 -29.35 -15.07 -19.48
C GLN A 4 -29.43 -14.34 -18.13
N ARG A 5 -30.36 -14.74 -17.26
CA ARG A 5 -30.42 -14.21 -15.87
C ARG A 5 -29.20 -14.63 -15.06
N SER A 6 -28.72 -15.86 -15.25
CA SER A 6 -27.49 -16.34 -14.61
C SER A 6 -26.26 -15.55 -15.06
N ALA A 7 -26.13 -15.29 -16.37
CA ALA A 7 -25.03 -14.49 -16.92
C ALA A 7 -25.01 -13.04 -16.36
N HIS A 8 -26.18 -12.40 -16.22
CA HIS A 8 -26.27 -11.07 -15.61
C HIS A 8 -25.86 -11.06 -14.13
N CYS A 9 -26.24 -12.09 -13.35
CA CYS A 9 -25.77 -12.20 -11.96
C CYS A 9 -24.25 -12.36 -11.90
N PHE A 10 -23.66 -13.19 -12.77
CA PHE A 10 -22.21 -13.38 -12.81
C PHE A 10 -21.47 -12.07 -13.14
N ILE A 11 -21.94 -11.33 -14.14
CA ILE A 11 -21.34 -10.04 -14.52
C ILE A 11 -21.45 -9.03 -13.37
N ALA A 12 -22.60 -8.96 -12.70
CA ALA A 12 -22.79 -8.07 -11.55
C ALA A 12 -21.85 -8.41 -10.38
N ILE A 13 -21.67 -9.70 -10.09
CA ILE A 13 -20.77 -10.16 -9.02
C ILE A 13 -19.31 -9.85 -9.36
N ILE A 14 -18.87 -10.09 -10.60
CA ILE A 14 -17.50 -9.76 -11.04
C ILE A 14 -17.24 -8.26 -10.96
N GLY A 15 -18.21 -7.43 -11.39
CA GLY A 15 -18.13 -5.98 -11.25
C GLY A 15 -18.02 -5.54 -9.78
N LEU A 16 -18.77 -6.17 -8.88
CA LEU A 16 -18.72 -5.86 -7.45
C LEU A 16 -17.37 -6.25 -6.80
N LEU A 17 -16.77 -7.37 -7.23
CA LEU A 17 -15.49 -7.83 -6.70
C LEU A 17 -14.29 -7.02 -7.24
N SER A 18 -14.42 -6.41 -8.43
CA SER A 18 -13.34 -5.63 -9.04
C SER A 18 -12.99 -4.32 -8.33
N THR A 19 -13.79 -3.86 -7.36
CA THR A 19 -13.56 -2.59 -6.65
C THR A 19 -12.75 -2.72 -5.37
N ILE A 20 -12.37 -3.94 -4.96
CA ILE A 20 -11.58 -4.14 -3.75
C ILE A 20 -10.09 -4.03 -4.09
N ALA A 21 -9.57 -2.80 -4.08
CA ALA A 21 -8.13 -2.56 -4.18
C ALA A 21 -7.46 -2.82 -2.83
N HIS A 22 -6.61 -3.85 -2.77
CA HIS A 22 -5.90 -4.24 -1.53
C HIS A 22 -4.50 -3.60 -1.38
N SER A 23 -4.00 -2.92 -2.41
CA SER A 23 -2.67 -2.30 -2.38
C SER A 23 -2.55 -1.16 -3.40
N ILE A 24 -1.58 -0.28 -3.15
CA ILE A 24 -1.18 0.77 -4.08
C ILE A 24 0.19 0.39 -4.65
N ARG A 25 0.33 0.53 -5.97
CA ARG A 25 1.62 0.37 -6.66
C ARG A 25 1.94 1.63 -7.43
N PHE A 26 3.17 2.11 -7.31
CA PHE A 26 3.66 3.27 -8.01
C PHE A 26 5.17 3.16 -8.23
N GLU A 27 5.67 3.99 -9.14
CA GLU A 27 7.09 4.06 -9.48
C GLU A 27 7.75 5.23 -8.75
N ILE A 28 8.99 5.02 -8.32
CA ILE A 28 9.84 6.04 -7.69
C ILE A 28 11.19 5.99 -8.38
N GLU A 29 11.64 7.13 -8.89
CA GLU A 29 12.98 7.24 -9.46
C GLU A 29 14.04 7.29 -8.35
N SER A 30 15.24 6.78 -8.64
CA SER A 30 16.34 6.82 -7.68
C SER A 30 16.63 8.26 -7.23
N GLY A 31 16.88 8.45 -5.93
CA GLY A 31 17.11 9.76 -5.32
C GLY A 31 15.87 10.62 -5.12
N HIS A 32 14.68 10.17 -5.55
CA HIS A 32 13.43 10.90 -5.37
C HIS A 32 12.60 10.35 -4.21
N THR A 33 11.72 11.20 -3.67
CA THR A 33 10.75 10.84 -2.64
C THR A 33 9.34 11.02 -3.17
N ARG A 34 8.44 10.11 -2.83
CA ARG A 34 7.00 10.25 -3.04
C ARG A 34 6.28 10.00 -1.72
N CYS A 35 5.24 10.78 -1.46
CA CYS A 35 4.46 10.71 -0.24
C CYS A 35 3.03 10.28 -0.53
N ILE A 36 2.45 9.53 0.39
CA ILE A 36 1.02 9.22 0.46
C ILE A 36 0.55 9.78 1.80
N ALA A 37 -0.57 10.49 1.79
CA ALA A 37 -1.21 11.04 2.98
C ALA A 37 -2.62 10.46 3.11
N GLU A 38 -3.10 10.28 4.34
CA GLU A 38 -4.40 9.70 4.64
C GLU A 38 -4.98 10.35 5.90
N ASP A 39 -6.24 10.78 5.87
CA ASP A 39 -6.93 11.31 7.07
C ASP A 39 -7.28 10.14 8.00
N ILE A 40 -6.47 10.00 9.05
CA ILE A 40 -6.60 8.95 10.06
C ILE A 40 -7.31 9.50 11.30
N LYS A 41 -8.10 8.67 11.99
CA LYS A 41 -8.75 9.06 13.25
C LYS A 41 -7.87 8.72 14.45
N SER A 42 -7.98 9.52 15.51
CA SER A 42 -7.29 9.22 16.77
C SER A 42 -7.68 7.83 17.29
N ASN A 43 -6.70 7.10 17.81
CA ASN A 43 -6.81 5.74 18.33
C ASN A 43 -7.12 4.66 17.29
N SER A 44 -7.15 4.97 15.98
CA SER A 44 -7.26 3.92 14.96
C SER A 44 -5.94 3.16 14.83
N MET A 45 -6.05 1.87 14.52
CA MET A 45 -4.90 1.01 14.22
C MET A 45 -4.66 0.98 12.71
N THR A 46 -3.42 1.26 12.31
CA THR A 46 -2.99 1.21 10.92
C THR A 46 -1.92 0.13 10.78
N VAL A 47 -2.08 -0.73 9.78
CA VAL A 47 -1.12 -1.80 9.45
C VAL A 47 -0.78 -1.69 7.96
N GLY A 48 0.50 -1.70 7.64
CA GLY A 48 0.98 -1.59 6.27
C GLY A 48 2.09 -2.58 5.97
N HIS A 49 2.04 -3.15 4.75
CA HIS A 49 3.11 -3.94 4.17
C HIS A 49 3.61 -3.25 2.91
N TYR A 50 4.93 -3.25 2.71
CA TYR A 50 5.54 -2.66 1.53
C TYR A 50 6.67 -3.54 1.00
N SER A 51 6.84 -3.54 -0.31
CA SER A 51 7.92 -4.26 -0.98
C SER A 51 8.22 -3.64 -2.34
N ILE A 52 9.48 -3.72 -2.76
CA ILE A 52 9.87 -3.38 -4.12
C ILE A 52 9.48 -4.55 -5.03
N VAL A 53 8.71 -4.25 -6.08
CA VAL A 53 8.35 -5.26 -7.07
C VAL A 53 9.54 -5.49 -8.00
N ASN A 54 9.99 -6.75 -8.11
CA ASN A 54 10.98 -7.13 -9.10
C ASN A 54 10.29 -7.40 -10.45
N PRO A 55 10.58 -6.61 -11.51
CA PRO A 55 9.99 -6.84 -12.83
C PRO A 55 10.58 -8.06 -13.54
N ASN A 56 11.75 -8.55 -13.12
CA ASN A 56 12.46 -9.65 -13.77
C ASN A 56 12.20 -10.96 -13.02
N GLU A 57 11.29 -11.78 -13.54
CA GLU A 57 10.99 -13.10 -12.97
C GLU A 57 12.21 -14.02 -13.00
N GLY A 58 12.44 -14.76 -11.91
CA GLY A 58 13.53 -15.74 -11.79
C GLY A 58 14.93 -15.15 -11.55
N GLN A 59 15.08 -13.82 -11.55
CA GLN A 59 16.32 -13.14 -11.21
C GLN A 59 16.21 -12.46 -9.84
N PRO A 60 17.28 -12.39 -9.03
CA PRO A 60 17.24 -11.64 -7.78
C PRO A 60 17.12 -10.13 -8.06
N LEU A 61 16.42 -9.41 -7.16
CA LEU A 61 16.38 -7.95 -7.21
C LEU A 61 17.79 -7.39 -6.93
N PRO A 62 18.30 -6.42 -7.70
CA PRO A 62 19.63 -5.87 -7.45
C PRO A 62 19.76 -5.28 -6.03
N GLU A 63 20.92 -5.44 -5.40
CA GLU A 63 21.21 -4.87 -4.07
C GLU A 63 21.08 -3.33 -4.02
N SER A 64 21.16 -2.66 -5.17
CA SER A 64 20.96 -1.22 -5.28
C SER A 64 19.49 -0.79 -5.16
N HIS A 65 18.55 -1.70 -5.38
CA HIS A 65 17.12 -1.40 -5.28
C HIS A 65 16.72 -1.50 -3.82
N ARG A 66 16.87 -0.39 -3.11
CA ARG A 66 16.49 -0.24 -1.70
C ARG A 66 15.73 1.07 -1.55
N ILE A 67 14.82 1.10 -0.60
CA ILE A 67 14.02 2.27 -0.26
C ILE A 67 14.22 2.65 1.20
N THR A 68 13.96 3.93 1.49
CA THR A 68 13.76 4.44 2.84
C THR A 68 12.29 4.79 2.99
N LEU A 69 11.64 4.26 4.01
CA LEU A 69 10.23 4.50 4.30
C LEU A 69 10.09 5.17 5.66
N ARG A 70 9.26 6.22 5.70
CA ARG A 70 8.94 6.98 6.91
C ARG A 70 7.44 7.17 6.98
N VAL A 71 6.89 6.95 8.17
CA VAL A 71 5.48 7.22 8.50
C VAL A 71 5.48 8.27 9.60
N THR A 72 4.87 9.41 9.32
CA THR A 72 4.83 10.57 10.21
C THR A 72 3.47 11.22 10.16
N SER A 73 3.05 11.87 11.24
CA SER A 73 1.88 12.76 11.23
C SER A 73 2.26 14.20 10.87
N ALA A 74 1.26 15.01 10.51
CA ALA A 74 1.39 16.46 10.38
C ALA A 74 1.91 17.18 11.64
N TYR A 75 1.79 16.57 12.84
CA TYR A 75 2.26 17.13 14.11
C TYR A 75 3.70 16.74 14.45
N GLY A 76 4.37 16.00 13.57
CA GLY A 76 5.78 15.61 13.72
C GLY A 76 6.00 14.32 14.50
N ASN A 77 4.95 13.58 14.86
CA ASN A 77 5.10 12.25 15.44
C ASN A 77 5.62 11.28 14.36
N SER A 78 6.62 10.47 14.71
CA SER A 78 7.12 9.40 13.83
C SER A 78 6.61 8.05 14.30
N TYR A 79 5.86 7.37 13.45
CA TYR A 79 5.27 6.07 13.75
C TYR A 79 6.13 4.90 13.25
N HIS A 80 6.87 5.10 12.16
CA HIS A 80 7.75 4.09 11.61
C HIS A 80 8.87 4.71 10.78
N SER A 81 10.05 4.10 10.84
CA SER A 81 11.15 4.40 9.94
C SER A 81 11.92 3.13 9.62
N SER A 82 12.23 2.93 8.34
CA SER A 82 13.13 1.89 7.85
C SER A 82 14.00 2.48 6.76
N GLU A 83 15.29 2.18 6.79
CA GLU A 83 16.27 2.74 5.86
C GLU A 83 16.97 1.64 5.09
N ASN A 84 17.15 1.87 3.78
CA ASN A 84 17.81 0.91 2.89
C ASN A 84 17.22 -0.49 3.03
N VAL A 85 15.93 -0.67 2.79
CA VAL A 85 15.25 -1.98 2.82
C VAL A 85 14.59 -2.30 1.48
N GLN A 86 14.41 -3.58 1.16
CA GLN A 86 13.66 -4.03 -0.02
C GLN A 86 12.17 -4.26 0.28
N SER A 87 11.84 -4.55 1.53
CA SER A 87 10.49 -4.78 2.00
C SER A 87 10.42 -4.57 3.51
N GLY A 88 9.20 -4.47 4.04
CA GLY A 88 8.95 -4.36 5.46
C GLY A 88 7.47 -4.28 5.78
N GLN A 89 7.20 -4.13 7.06
CA GLN A 89 5.85 -3.94 7.58
C GLN A 89 5.87 -3.00 8.78
N PHE A 90 4.76 -2.33 9.02
CA PHE A 90 4.56 -1.50 10.20
C PHE A 90 3.15 -1.70 10.75
N ALA A 91 3.01 -1.46 12.05
CA ALA A 91 1.74 -1.35 12.71
C ALA A 91 1.85 -0.26 13.78
N PHE A 92 0.90 0.65 13.82
CA PHE A 92 0.83 1.68 14.85
C PHE A 92 -0.62 2.00 15.21
N GLN A 93 -0.81 2.57 16.40
CA GLN A 93 -2.05 3.20 16.78
C GLN A 93 -1.84 4.72 16.72
N ALA A 94 -2.69 5.43 15.98
CA ALA A 94 -2.58 6.87 15.83
C ALA A 94 -2.90 7.57 17.16
N VAL A 95 -2.02 8.43 17.66
CA VAL A 95 -2.26 9.19 18.89
C VAL A 95 -3.20 10.38 18.63
N GLU A 96 -3.17 10.88 17.40
CA GLU A 96 -3.92 12.06 16.96
C GLU A 96 -4.62 11.79 15.62
N ALA A 97 -5.61 12.62 15.31
CA ALA A 97 -6.31 12.57 14.04
C ALA A 97 -5.71 13.57 13.03
N GLY A 98 -5.83 13.26 11.75
CA GLY A 98 -5.37 14.12 10.66
C GLY A 98 -4.59 13.36 9.59
N ASP A 99 -3.98 14.14 8.70
CA ASP A 99 -3.24 13.68 7.52
C ASP A 99 -1.76 13.39 7.81
#